data_AF-A0A964Z0A5-F1
#
_entry.id   AF-A0A964Z0A5-F1
#
_cell.length_a   1.000
_cell.length_b   1.000
_cell.length_c   1.000
_cell.angle_alpha   90.00
_cell.angle_beta   90.00
_cell.angle_gamma   90.00
#
_symmetry.space_group_name_H-M   'P 1'
#
loop_
_entity.id
_entity.type
_entity.pdbx_description
1 polymer ?
#
loop_
_entity_poly.entity_id
_entity_poly.type
_entity_poly.pdbx_seq_one_letter_code
_entity_poly.pdbx_strand_id
1 'polypeptide(L)'
;MIILNLPNSITLIRIAVTPIILYLTFTNQLVLVCILIFISSFSDWLDGYIARRFNQFSRLGELLDPISDRIYILTLLFIVYYLDALNILLIVIIVLREIFMTILMVYLKTKDITGLPVHYLGKMGAFNLLIGIPGLIFAKAFPSQEFIWLTIGWSFLLWGVFLYLFSTVKYINQARSILKSHG
;
A
#
# COMPACT_ATOMS: atom_id res chain seq x y z
N MET A 1 -13.68 -20.70 14.86
CA MET A 1 -14.14 -21.29 13.58
C MET A 1 -13.69 -20.34 12.48
N ILE A 2 -12.76 -20.75 11.63
CA ILE A 2 -12.22 -19.90 10.56
C ILE A 2 -13.30 -19.79 9.50
N ILE A 3 -14.12 -18.75 9.54
CA ILE A 3 -15.10 -18.51 8.50
C ILE A 3 -14.35 -17.80 7.37
N LEU A 4 -14.08 -18.55 6.29
CA LEU A 4 -13.67 -18.02 5.00
C LEU A 4 -14.81 -17.16 4.45
N ASN A 5 -14.82 -15.89 4.81
CA ASN A 5 -15.69 -14.91 4.19
C ASN A 5 -15.06 -14.46 2.85
N LEU A 6 -15.89 -13.99 1.91
CA LEU A 6 -15.45 -13.48 0.60
C LEU A 6 -14.23 -12.52 0.70
N PRO A 7 -14.19 -11.56 1.65
CA PRO A 7 -13.06 -10.65 1.80
C PRO A 7 -11.75 -11.37 2.18
N ASN A 8 -11.82 -12.36 3.08
CA ASN A 8 -10.63 -13.11 3.52
C ASN A 8 -10.01 -13.91 2.38
N SER A 9 -10.84 -14.50 1.51
CA SER A 9 -10.38 -15.26 0.36
C SER A 9 -9.59 -14.37 -0.61
N ILE A 10 -10.02 -13.12 -0.80
CA ILE A 10 -9.34 -12.21 -1.73
C ILE A 10 -8.06 -11.65 -1.13
N THR A 11 -8.01 -11.35 0.18
CA THR A 11 -6.75 -11.02 0.86
C THR A 11 -5.74 -12.16 0.72
N LEU A 12 -6.17 -13.42 0.86
CA LEU A 12 -5.32 -14.61 0.65
C LEU A 12 -4.88 -14.75 -0.81
N ILE A 13 -5.79 -14.56 -1.77
CA ILE A 13 -5.48 -14.58 -3.20
C ILE A 13 -4.44 -13.51 -3.52
N ARG A 14 -4.55 -12.30 -2.97
CA ARG A 14 -3.55 -11.23 -3.18
C ARG A 14 -2.17 -11.63 -2.70
N ILE A 15 -2.08 -12.21 -1.49
CA ILE A 15 -0.82 -12.72 -0.96
C ILE A 15 -0.23 -13.79 -1.90
N ALA A 16 -1.08 -14.67 -2.47
CA ALA A 16 -0.65 -15.70 -3.40
C ALA A 16 -0.30 -15.16 -4.81
N VAL A 17 -0.98 -14.11 -5.28
CA VAL A 17 -0.73 -13.46 -6.58
C VAL A 17 0.54 -12.62 -6.55
N THR A 18 0.87 -12.02 -5.41
CA THR A 18 2.07 -11.17 -5.26
C THR A 18 3.38 -11.83 -5.71
N PRO A 19 3.73 -13.08 -5.31
CA PRO A 19 4.92 -13.76 -5.82
C PRO A 19 4.81 -14.11 -7.32
N ILE A 20 3.61 -14.33 -7.85
CA ILE A 20 3.39 -14.54 -9.28
C ILE A 20 3.72 -13.27 -10.06
N ILE A 21 3.31 -12.10 -9.57
CA ILE A 21 3.66 -10.80 -10.17
C ILE A 21 5.18 -10.62 -10.22
N LEU A 22 5.91 -10.98 -9.15
CA LEU A 22 7.38 -10.93 -9.15
C LEU A 22 8.00 -11.88 -10.17
N TYR A 23 7.55 -13.13 -10.23
CA TYR A 23 8.03 -14.11 -11.21
C TYR A 23 7.82 -13.62 -12.65
N LEU A 24 6.65 -13.05 -12.94
CA LEU A 24 6.34 -12.50 -14.25
C LEU A 24 7.18 -11.26 -14.59
N THR A 25 7.54 -10.47 -13.57
CA THR A 25 8.46 -9.35 -13.73
C THR A 25 9.85 -9.85 -14.15
N PHE A 26 10.37 -10.89 -13.50
CA PHE A 26 11.68 -11.47 -13.85
C PHE A 26 11.70 -12.17 -15.22
N THR A 27 10.56 -12.68 -15.68
CA THR A 27 10.41 -13.25 -17.02
C THR A 27 10.02 -12.21 -18.08
N ASN A 28 10.06 -10.92 -17.72
CA ASN A 28 9.78 -9.77 -18.58
C ASN A 28 8.37 -9.77 -19.22
N GLN A 29 7.39 -10.41 -18.57
CA GLN A 29 5.99 -10.46 -19.02
C GLN A 29 5.19 -9.26 -18.48
N LEU A 30 5.65 -8.05 -18.78
CA LEU A 30 5.18 -6.81 -18.14
C LEU A 30 3.69 -6.50 -18.38
N VAL A 31 3.13 -6.91 -19.52
CA VAL A 31 1.69 -6.76 -19.79
C VAL A 31 0.87 -7.60 -18.80
N LEU A 32 1.30 -8.84 -18.52
CA LEU A 32 0.61 -9.71 -17.57
C LEU A 32 0.78 -9.22 -16.12
N VAL A 33 1.95 -8.68 -15.79
CA VAL A 33 2.18 -7.96 -14.52
C VAL A 33 1.16 -6.84 -14.34
N CYS A 34 0.97 -6.00 -15.36
CA CYS A 34 0.01 -4.89 -15.31
C CYS A 34 -1.44 -5.38 -15.14
N ILE A 35 -1.83 -6.44 -15.84
CA ILE A 35 -3.16 -7.05 -15.71
C ILE A 35 -3.38 -7.57 -14.29
N LEU A 36 -2.42 -8.29 -13.71
CA LEU A 36 -2.55 -8.82 -12.36
C LEU A 36 -2.56 -7.71 -11.30
N ILE A 37 -1.74 -6.67 -11.45
CA ILE A 37 -1.78 -5.49 -10.58
C ILE A 37 -3.17 -4.84 -10.64
N PHE A 38 -3.72 -4.66 -11.85
CA PHE A 38 -5.04 -4.08 -12.03
C PHE A 38 -6.14 -4.93 -11.37
N ILE A 39 -6.16 -6.24 -11.64
CA ILE A 39 -7.14 -7.17 -11.05
C ILE A 39 -7.01 -7.18 -9.53
N SER A 40 -5.79 -7.28 -9.01
CA SER A 40 -5.51 -7.33 -7.57
C SER A 40 -5.98 -6.05 -6.86
N SER A 41 -5.63 -4.88 -7.39
CA SER A 41 -6.06 -3.59 -6.84
C SER A 41 -7.57 -3.37 -6.96
N PHE A 42 -8.20 -3.82 -8.05
CA PHE A 42 -9.64 -3.73 -8.21
C PHE A 42 -10.40 -4.65 -7.24
N SER A 43 -9.88 -5.86 -7.02
CA SER A 43 -10.49 -6.84 -6.12
C SER A 43 -10.48 -6.35 -4.67
N ASP A 44 -9.37 -5.75 -4.22
CA ASP A 44 -9.29 -5.11 -2.89
C ASP A 44 -10.37 -4.06 -2.66
N TRP A 45 -10.53 -3.15 -3.62
CA TRP A 45 -11.52 -2.10 -3.52
C TRP A 45 -12.94 -2.68 -3.47
N LEU A 46 -13.21 -3.71 -4.28
CA LEU A 46 -14.51 -4.38 -4.32
C LEU A 46 -14.82 -5.08 -2.98
N ASP A 47 -13.85 -5.74 -2.35
CA ASP A 47 -14.06 -6.35 -1.04
C ASP A 47 -14.27 -5.34 0.05
N GLY A 48 -13.45 -4.29 0.08
CA GLY A 48 -13.64 -3.21 1.03
C GLY A 48 -15.04 -2.60 0.89
N TYR A 49 -15.60 -2.57 -0.32
CA TYR A 49 -16.98 -2.17 -0.55
C TYR A 49 -18.01 -3.20 -0.05
N ILE A 50 -17.86 -4.48 -0.39
CA ILE A 50 -18.77 -5.56 0.02
C ILE A 50 -18.77 -5.74 1.54
N ALA A 51 -17.60 -5.79 2.18
CA ALA A 51 -17.46 -5.95 3.62
C ALA A 51 -18.18 -4.81 4.39
N ARG A 52 -18.04 -3.56 3.91
CA ARG A 52 -18.74 -2.41 4.50
C ARG A 52 -20.25 -2.46 4.28
N ARG A 53 -20.71 -2.91 3.11
CA ARG A 53 -22.13 -2.96 2.77
C ARG A 53 -22.88 -4.09 3.48
N PHE A 54 -22.22 -5.23 3.66
CA PHE A 54 -22.82 -6.43 4.27
C PHE A 54 -22.37 -6.66 5.72
N ASN A 55 -21.62 -5.72 6.31
CA ASN A 55 -21.14 -5.76 7.69
C ASN A 55 -20.35 -7.05 8.02
N GLN A 56 -19.62 -7.58 7.03
CA GLN A 56 -18.90 -8.86 7.11
C GLN A 56 -17.46 -8.68 7.61
N PHE A 57 -17.32 -8.13 8.82
CA PHE A 57 -16.02 -7.96 9.45
C PHE A 57 -15.57 -9.26 10.11
N SER A 58 -14.33 -9.70 9.82
CA SER A 58 -13.73 -10.87 10.45
C SER A 58 -12.42 -10.51 11.13
N ARG A 59 -12.17 -11.08 12.31
CA ARG A 59 -10.95 -10.86 13.10
C ARG A 59 -9.68 -11.34 12.38
N LEU A 60 -9.82 -12.31 11.49
CA LEU A 60 -8.73 -12.83 10.67
C LEU A 60 -8.40 -11.87 9.52
N GLY A 61 -9.42 -11.33 8.84
CA GLY A 61 -9.24 -10.28 7.82
C GLY A 61 -8.57 -9.05 8.40
N GLU A 62 -9.03 -8.56 9.55
CA GLU A 62 -8.45 -7.40 10.24
C GLU A 62 -6.94 -7.55 10.53
N LEU A 63 -6.46 -8.78 10.77
CA LEU A 63 -5.04 -9.06 10.96
C LEU A 63 -4.29 -9.24 9.63
N LEU A 64 -4.90 -9.90 8.64
CA LEU A 64 -4.25 -10.22 7.37
C LEU A 64 -4.18 -9.02 6.41
N ASP A 65 -5.17 -8.13 6.42
CA ASP A 65 -5.25 -7.01 5.48
C ASP A 65 -4.03 -6.09 5.60
N PRO A 66 -3.61 -5.63 6.80
CA PRO A 66 -2.40 -4.80 6.94
C PRO A 66 -1.11 -5.51 6.51
N ILE A 67 -1.05 -6.84 6.63
CA ILE A 67 0.10 -7.63 6.21
C ILE A 67 0.13 -7.74 4.69
N SER A 68 -1.00 -8.11 4.09
CA SER A 68 -1.17 -8.23 2.64
C SER A 68 -0.84 -6.92 1.94
N ASP A 69 -1.35 -5.80 2.44
CA ASP A 69 -1.09 -4.48 1.87
C ASP A 69 0.40 -4.10 1.93
N ARG A 70 1.08 -4.41 3.03
CA ARG A 70 2.53 -4.18 3.16
C ARG A 70 3.35 -5.03 2.21
N ILE A 71 3.02 -6.31 2.09
CA ILE A 71 3.70 -7.22 1.14
C ILE A 71 3.48 -6.71 -0.29
N TYR A 72 2.26 -6.28 -0.60
CA TYR A 72 1.90 -5.76 -1.92
C TYR A 72 2.66 -4.47 -2.26
N ILE A 73 2.64 -3.45 -1.39
CA ILE A 73 3.38 -2.20 -1.66
C ILE A 73 4.89 -2.42 -1.76
N LEU A 74 5.48 -3.27 -0.90
CA LEU A 74 6.90 -3.60 -0.96
C LEU A 74 7.25 -4.31 -2.28
N THR A 75 6.36 -5.19 -2.75
CA THR A 75 6.51 -5.85 -4.04
C THR A 75 6.47 -4.85 -5.20
N LEU A 76 5.51 -3.93 -5.20
CA LEU A 76 5.45 -2.88 -6.22
C LEU A 76 6.70 -1.99 -6.21
N LEU A 77 7.19 -1.60 -5.03
CA LEU A 77 8.43 -0.84 -4.86
C LEU A 77 9.65 -1.60 -5.39
N PHE A 78 9.72 -2.91 -5.15
CA PHE A 78 10.76 -3.75 -5.70
C PHE A 78 10.69 -3.84 -7.22
N ILE A 79 9.49 -3.96 -7.80
CA ILE A 79 9.30 -4.02 -9.26
C ILE A 79 9.77 -2.72 -9.92
N VAL A 80 9.37 -1.55 -9.40
CA VAL A 80 9.83 -0.28 -9.99
C VAL A 80 11.33 -0.05 -9.81
N TYR A 81 11.95 -0.60 -8.76
CA TYR A 81 13.39 -0.64 -8.62
C TYR A 81 14.03 -1.51 -9.70
N TYR A 82 13.57 -2.75 -9.84
CA TYR A 82 14.10 -3.73 -10.79
C TYR A 82 13.98 -3.25 -12.24
N LEU A 83 12.90 -2.55 -12.58
CA LEU A 83 12.66 -1.99 -13.91
C LEU A 83 13.33 -0.63 -14.15
N ASP A 84 14.11 -0.13 -13.18
CA ASP A 84 14.74 1.20 -13.20
C ASP A 84 13.71 2.29 -13.59
N ALA A 85 12.54 2.24 -12.93
CA ALA A 85 11.42 3.15 -13.17
C ALA A 85 11.33 4.24 -12.09
N LEU A 86 11.98 4.05 -10.95
CA LEU A 86 11.94 4.98 -9.82
C LEU A 86 13.31 5.05 -9.12
N ASN A 87 13.73 6.27 -8.77
CA ASN A 87 14.99 6.49 -8.05
C ASN A 87 14.98 5.80 -6.68
N ILE A 88 16.07 5.09 -6.36
CA ILE A 88 16.23 4.37 -5.10
C ILE A 88 16.04 5.26 -3.86
N LEU A 89 16.38 6.54 -3.93
CA LEU A 89 16.18 7.47 -2.82
C LEU A 89 14.70 7.62 -2.45
N LEU A 90 13.81 7.73 -3.44
CA LEU A 90 12.37 7.81 -3.20
C LEU A 90 11.83 6.50 -2.62
N ILE A 91 12.31 5.36 -3.11
CA ILE A 91 11.94 4.05 -2.58
C ILE A 91 12.35 3.94 -1.11
N VAL A 92 13.59 4.28 -0.79
CA VAL A 92 14.11 4.26 0.58
C VAL A 92 13.29 5.18 1.49
N ILE A 93 12.93 6.39 1.03
CA ILE A 93 12.06 7.30 1.80
C ILE A 93 10.71 6.66 2.12
N ILE A 94 10.06 6.03 1.14
CA ILE A 94 8.75 5.37 1.33
C ILE A 94 8.90 4.20 2.33
N VAL A 95 9.91 3.35 2.15
CA VAL A 95 10.15 2.18 3.02
C VAL A 95 10.50 2.61 4.46
N LEU A 96 11.40 3.58 4.64
CA LEU A 96 11.76 4.10 5.96
C LEU A 96 10.54 4.67 6.68
N ARG A 97 9.65 5.35 5.96
CA ARG A 97 8.40 5.85 6.52
C ARG A 97 7.49 4.73 7.00
N GLU A 98 7.33 3.64 6.23
CA GLU A 98 6.52 2.48 6.63
C GLU A 98 7.07 1.78 7.87
N ILE A 99 8.40 1.62 7.94
CA ILE A 99 9.08 1.07 9.10
C ILE A 99 8.87 1.99 10.31
N PHE A 100 9.09 3.30 10.15
CA PHE A 100 8.93 4.28 11.21
C PHE A 100 7.50 4.27 11.79
N MET A 101 6.49 4.30 10.93
CA MET A 101 5.08 4.27 11.36
C MET A 101 4.74 2.96 12.09
N THR A 102 5.31 1.83 11.64
CA THR A 102 5.16 0.53 12.32
C THR A 102 5.76 0.58 13.72
N ILE A 103 6.99 1.07 13.86
CA ILE A 103 7.67 1.18 15.15
C ILE A 103 6.90 2.12 16.08
N LEU A 104 6.44 3.26 15.58
CA LEU A 104 5.64 4.22 16.35
C LEU A 104 4.37 3.58 16.90
N MET A 105 3.62 2.84 16.06
CA MET A 105 2.40 2.16 16.49
C MET A 105 2.67 1.05 17.50
N VAL A 106 3.73 0.25 17.31
CA VAL A 106 4.15 -0.78 18.28
C VAL A 106 4.53 -0.13 19.61
N TYR A 107 5.29 0.97 19.58
CA TYR A 107 5.67 1.71 20.78
C TYR A 107 4.45 2.28 21.53
N LEU A 108 3.46 2.84 20.83
CA LEU A 108 2.23 3.32 21.47
C LEU A 108 1.44 2.18 22.10
N LYS A 109 1.42 1.01 21.46
CA LYS A 109 0.75 -0.18 21.99
C LYS A 109 1.38 -0.68 23.30
N THR A 110 2.68 -0.48 23.54
CA THR A 110 3.29 -0.82 24.85
C THR A 110 2.90 0.15 25.97
N LYS A 111 2.23 1.25 25.64
CA LYS A 111 1.68 2.25 26.57
C LYS A 111 0.15 2.17 26.68
N ASP A 112 -0.44 1.03 26.31
CA ASP A 112 -1.90 0.81 26.24
C ASP A 112 -2.66 1.78 25.30
N ILE A 113 -1.94 2.52 24.45
CA ILE A 113 -2.51 3.37 23.42
C ILE A 113 -2.69 2.53 22.16
N THR A 114 -3.92 2.06 21.95
CA THR A 114 -4.24 1.09 20.88
C THR A 114 -4.48 1.72 19.51
N GLY A 115 -4.55 3.05 19.41
CA GLY A 115 -4.76 3.72 18.13
C GLY A 115 -4.48 5.22 18.14
N LEU A 116 -3.99 5.71 17.00
CA LEU A 116 -3.99 7.14 16.67
C LEU A 116 -5.20 7.43 15.78
N PRO A 117 -5.93 8.54 15.99
CA PRO A 117 -6.97 8.99 15.07
C PRO A 117 -6.44 9.03 13.64
N VAL A 118 -7.07 8.27 12.74
CA VAL A 118 -6.59 8.11 11.37
C VAL A 118 -6.74 9.44 10.65
N HIS A 119 -5.61 10.03 10.23
CA HIS A 119 -5.65 11.23 9.41
C HIS A 119 -5.93 10.87 7.96
N TYR A 120 -6.99 11.44 7.39
CA TYR A 120 -7.37 11.28 5.98
C TYR A 120 -6.21 11.52 5.00
N LEU A 121 -5.26 12.40 5.35
CA LEU A 121 -4.07 12.69 4.54
C LEU A 121 -3.17 11.47 4.33
N GLY A 122 -2.98 10.64 5.36
CA GLY A 122 -2.20 9.41 5.24
C GLY A 122 -2.89 8.41 4.31
N LYS A 123 -4.21 8.29 4.41
CA LYS A 123 -5.01 7.42 3.52
C LYS A 123 -4.98 7.89 2.07
N MET A 124 -5.08 9.20 1.84
CA MET A 124 -4.98 9.79 0.50
C MET A 124 -3.58 9.59 -0.09
N GLY A 125 -2.53 9.73 0.72
CA GLY A 125 -1.16 9.45 0.26
C GLY A 125 -0.98 7.98 -0.14
N ALA A 126 -1.59 7.05 0.60
CA ALA A 126 -1.51 5.61 0.31
C ALA A 126 -2.18 5.29 -1.02
N PHE A 127 -3.39 5.83 -1.19
CA PHE A 127 -4.14 5.73 -2.43
C PHE A 127 -3.37 6.29 -3.63
N ASN A 128 -2.73 7.45 -3.45
CA ASN A 128 -1.90 8.04 -4.49
C ASN A 128 -0.70 7.16 -4.85
N LEU A 129 -0.03 6.53 -3.87
CA LEU A 129 1.07 5.59 -4.17
C LEU A 129 0.58 4.32 -4.87
N LEU A 130 -0.62 3.83 -4.53
CA LEU A 130 -1.26 2.70 -5.20
C LEU A 130 -1.62 2.98 -6.66
N ILE A 131 -1.71 4.25 -7.06
CA ILE A 131 -1.88 4.64 -8.47
C ILE A 131 -0.52 4.96 -9.10
N GLY A 132 0.30 5.74 -8.40
CA GLY A 132 1.56 6.28 -8.91
C GLY A 132 2.57 5.18 -9.24
N ILE A 133 2.76 4.21 -8.33
CA ILE A 133 3.76 3.14 -8.53
C ILE A 133 3.35 2.22 -9.69
N PRO A 134 2.11 1.69 -9.75
CA PRO A 134 1.65 0.97 -10.94
C PRO A 134 1.72 1.80 -12.22
N GLY A 135 1.42 3.10 -12.19
CA GLY A 135 1.54 3.97 -13.36
C GLY A 135 2.95 3.94 -13.97
N LEU A 136 4.00 3.93 -13.15
CA LEU A 136 5.38 3.79 -13.62
C LEU A 136 5.68 2.40 -14.21
N ILE A 137 5.08 1.34 -13.65
CA ILE A 137 5.21 -0.02 -14.20
C ILE A 137 4.49 -0.12 -15.56
N PHE A 138 3.30 0.47 -15.67
CA PHE A 138 2.51 0.50 -16.91
C PHE A 138 3.24 1.26 -18.02
N ALA A 139 3.95 2.35 -17.69
CA ALA A 139 4.78 3.06 -18.65
C ALA A 139 5.84 2.17 -19.30
N LYS A 140 6.49 1.28 -18.52
CA LYS A 140 7.46 0.30 -19.04
C LYS A 140 6.79 -0.81 -19.85
N ALA A 141 5.58 -1.21 -19.47
CA ALA A 141 4.84 -2.29 -20.15
C ALA A 141 4.21 -1.87 -21.49
N PHE A 142 3.85 -0.58 -21.63
CA PHE A 142 3.17 -0.05 -22.82
C PHE A 142 3.93 1.16 -23.41
N PRO A 143 5.04 0.95 -24.14
CA PRO A 143 5.86 2.04 -24.68
C PRO A 143 5.11 3.03 -25.57
N SER A 144 4.10 2.57 -26.31
CA SER A 144 3.27 3.44 -27.16
C SER A 144 2.42 4.45 -26.38
N GLN A 145 2.20 4.22 -25.09
CA GLN A 145 1.42 5.08 -24.18
C GLN A 145 2.28 5.62 -23.04
N GLU A 146 3.61 5.49 -23.13
CA GLU A 146 4.56 5.79 -22.06
C GLU A 146 4.34 7.19 -21.47
N PHE A 147 4.18 8.21 -22.31
CA PHE A 147 3.96 9.59 -21.87
C PHE A 147 2.74 9.75 -20.94
N ILE A 148 1.63 9.07 -21.24
CA ILE A 148 0.40 9.14 -20.46
C ILE A 148 0.65 8.48 -19.08
N TRP A 149 1.22 7.28 -19.10
CA TRP A 149 1.47 6.51 -17.88
C TRP A 149 2.53 7.13 -16.98
N LEU A 150 3.60 7.73 -17.54
CA LEU A 150 4.57 8.50 -16.78
C LEU A 150 3.93 9.75 -16.16
N THR A 151 3.08 10.45 -16.90
CA THR A 151 2.39 11.65 -16.37
C THR A 151 1.51 11.29 -15.19
N ILE A 152 0.69 10.23 -15.31
CA ILE A 152 -0.14 9.73 -14.22
C ILE A 152 0.75 9.25 -13.07
N GLY A 153 1.73 8.39 -13.37
CA GLY A 153 2.64 7.78 -12.40
C GLY A 153 3.34 8.82 -11.53
N TRP A 154 4.03 9.79 -12.14
CA TRP A 154 4.75 10.83 -11.42
C TRP A 154 3.83 11.82 -10.70
N SER A 155 2.70 12.19 -11.30
CA SER A 155 1.74 13.11 -10.66
C SER A 155 1.22 12.54 -9.35
N PHE A 156 0.74 11.29 -9.38
CA PHE A 156 0.24 10.62 -8.20
C PHE A 156 1.36 10.25 -7.23
N LEU A 157 2.52 9.81 -7.71
CA LEU A 157 3.63 9.43 -6.83
C LEU A 157 4.16 10.61 -6.04
N LEU A 158 4.44 11.76 -6.67
CA LEU A 158 4.97 12.93 -5.96
C LEU A 158 3.98 13.47 -4.93
N TRP A 159 2.71 13.59 -5.31
CA TRP A 159 1.67 14.01 -4.37
C TRP A 159 1.44 12.99 -3.26
N GLY A 160 1.53 11.71 -3.58
CA GLY A 160 1.45 10.61 -2.62
C GLY A 160 2.56 10.64 -1.59
N VAL A 161 3.81 10.76 -2.03
CA VAL A 161 4.99 10.87 -1.15
C VAL A 161 4.88 12.11 -0.26
N PHE A 162 4.51 13.27 -0.83
CA PHE A 162 4.31 14.49 -0.06
C PHE A 162 3.27 14.30 1.06
N LEU A 163 2.09 13.77 0.72
CA LEU A 163 1.04 13.47 1.70
C LEU A 163 1.49 12.46 2.74
N TYR A 164 2.24 11.44 2.33
CA TYR A 164 2.78 10.42 3.22
C TYR A 164 3.69 11.02 4.28
N LEU A 165 4.67 11.82 3.87
CA LEU A 165 5.60 12.47 4.78
C LEU A 165 4.88 13.48 5.68
N PHE A 166 3.99 14.28 5.11
CA PHE A 166 3.23 15.27 5.88
C PHE A 166 2.30 14.60 6.90
N SER A 167 1.68 13.48 6.55
CA SER A 167 0.87 12.68 7.48
C SER A 167 1.72 12.15 8.64
N THR A 168 2.94 11.68 8.37
CA THR A 168 3.86 11.18 9.40
C THR A 168 4.19 12.25 10.43
N VAL A 169 4.45 13.49 10.00
CA VAL A 169 4.66 14.62 10.94
C VAL A 169 3.45 14.83 11.85
N LYS A 170 2.23 14.77 11.29
CA LYS A 170 1.01 14.88 12.09
C LYS A 170 0.84 13.74 13.09
N TYR A 171 1.11 12.50 12.68
CA TYR A 171 1.06 11.34 13.57
C TYR A 171 2.07 11.45 14.71
N ILE A 172 3.29 11.94 14.45
CA ILE A 172 4.30 12.19 15.50
C ILE A 172 3.79 13.22 16.51
N ASN A 173 3.25 14.34 16.04
CA ASN A 173 2.74 15.39 16.93
C ASN A 173 1.57 14.89 17.78
N GLN A 174 0.68 14.10 17.19
CA GLN A 174 -0.44 13.49 17.90
C GLN A 174 0.03 12.47 18.94
N ALA A 175 0.97 11.58 18.57
CA ALA A 175 1.57 10.63 19.50
C ALA A 175 2.21 11.35 20.69
N ARG A 176 2.96 12.43 20.44
CA ARG A 176 3.54 13.27 21.51
C ARG A 176 2.47 13.89 22.41
N SER A 177 1.38 14.38 21.84
CA SER A 177 0.28 15.00 22.62
C SER A 177 -0.39 13.98 23.54
N ILE A 178 -0.68 12.77 23.04
CA ILE A 178 -1.35 11.72 23.81
C ILE A 178 -0.44 11.17 24.91
N LEU A 179 0.86 10.99 24.61
CA LEU A 179 1.83 10.53 25.61
C LEU A 179 2.00 11.53 26.75
N LYS A 180 1.92 12.84 26.48
CA LYS A 180 1.93 13.89 27.52
C LYS A 180 0.66 13.93 28.36
N SER A 181 -0.47 13.44 27.86
CA SER A 181 -1.73 13.41 28.62
C SER A 181 -1.94 12.10 29.39
N HIS A 182 -1.14 11.06 29.11
CA HIS A 182 -1.19 9.73 29.75
C HIS A 182 -0.05 9.47 30.74
N GLY A 183 0.95 10.36 30.82
CA GLY A 183 2.02 10.32 31.82
C GLY A 183 1.82 11.38 32.88
#